data_AF-A0A143WX12-F1
#
_entry.id   AF-A0A143WX12-F1
#
_cell.length_a   1.000
_cell.length_b   1.000
_cell.length_c   1.000
_cell.angle_alpha   90.00
_cell.angle_beta   90.00
_cell.angle_gamma   90.00
#
_symmetry.space_group_name_H-M   'P 1'
#
loop_
_entity.id
_entity.type
_entity.pdbx_description
1 polymer ?
#
loop_
_entity_poly.entity_id
_entity_poly.type
_entity_poly.pdbx_seq_one_letter_code
_entity_poly.pdbx_strand_id
1 'polypeptide(L)'
;MEIVVGIVALAAVSIVGIVYGAFLFAGSKACFRVVCGGEDFLALCPSDAEFRKSARRSAVAVWMIVAIMWCATASAYACLDDAVRIAVRVAGAVAGATVVVVVVLQVRQRADLLRKHGG
;
A
#
# COMPACT_ATOMS: atom_id res chain seq x y z
N MET A 1 -18.60 18.38 14.92
CA MET A 1 -18.60 18.59 13.46
C MET A 1 -17.25 18.20 12.84
N GLU A 2 -16.12 18.67 13.39
CA GLU A 2 -14.78 18.34 12.89
C GLU A 2 -14.45 16.83 12.87
N ILE A 3 -14.82 16.08 13.91
CA ILE A 3 -14.61 14.61 13.95
C ILE A 3 -15.38 13.89 12.83
N VAL A 4 -16.61 14.33 12.56
CA VAL A 4 -17.45 13.75 11.49
C VAL A 4 -16.84 14.05 10.13
N VAL A 5 -16.38 15.28 9.91
CA VAL A 5 -15.67 15.67 8.67
C VAL A 5 -14.39 14.84 8.49
N GLY A 6 -13.62 14.62 9.56
CA GLY A 6 -12.41 13.78 9.53
C GLY A 6 -12.70 12.32 9.16
N ILE A 7 -13.77 11.73 9.70
CA ILE A 7 -14.17 10.35 9.37
C ILE A 7 -14.67 10.25 7.92
N VAL A 8 -15.45 11.23 7.45
CA VAL A 8 -15.93 11.28 6.06
C VAL A 8 -14.77 11.43 5.08
N ALA A 9 -13.81 12.31 5.38
CA ALA A 9 -12.60 12.48 4.58
C ALA A 9 -11.76 11.18 4.56
N LEU A 10 -11.61 10.51 5.71
CA LEU A 10 -10.92 9.23 5.79
C LEU A 10 -11.63 8.15 4.95
N ALA A 11 -12.96 8.10 4.99
CA ALA A 11 -13.74 7.17 4.17
C ALA A 11 -13.54 7.43 2.68
N ALA A 12 -13.59 8.71 2.25
CA ALA A 12 -13.34 9.08 0.86
C ALA A 12 -11.92 8.69 0.40
N VAL A 13 -10.89 9.01 1.19
CA VAL A 13 -9.50 8.63 0.91
C VAL A 13 -9.34 7.11 0.87
N SER A 14 -10.03 6.39 1.74
CA SER A 14 -10.00 4.92 1.77
C SER A 14 -10.62 4.30 0.52
N ILE A 15 -11.77 4.82 0.06
CA ILE A 15 -12.41 4.38 -1.19
C ILE A 15 -11.45 4.60 -2.35
N VAL A 16 -10.85 5.78 -2.45
CA VAL A 16 -9.85 6.09 -3.49
C VAL A 16 -8.66 5.14 -3.40
N GLY A 17 -8.11 4.92 -2.21
CA GLY A 17 -6.99 4.00 -1.98
C GLY A 17 -7.32 2.55 -2.35
N ILE A 18 -8.52 2.07 -2.02
CA ILE A 18 -8.97 0.71 -2.37
C ILE A 18 -9.10 0.55 -3.87
N VAL A 19 -9.79 1.49 -4.53
CA VAL A 19 -9.98 1.49 -5.99
C VAL A 19 -8.63 1.60 -6.71
N TYR A 20 -7.75 2.49 -6.26
CA TYR A 20 -6.40 2.66 -6.80
C TYR A 20 -5.55 1.38 -6.63
N GLY A 21 -5.61 0.74 -5.46
CA GLY A 21 -5.00 -0.56 -5.22
C GLY A 21 -5.55 -1.64 -6.15
N ALA A 22 -6.85 -1.67 -6.43
CA ALA A 22 -7.44 -2.60 -7.39
C ALA A 22 -6.90 -2.40 -8.81
N PHE A 23 -6.76 -1.17 -9.27
CA PHE A 23 -6.14 -0.86 -10.56
C PHE A 23 -4.65 -1.27 -10.63
N LEU A 24 -3.90 -1.10 -9.54
CA LEU A 24 -2.52 -1.60 -9.44
C LEU A 24 -2.48 -3.13 -9.49
N PHE A 25 -3.39 -3.80 -8.79
CA PHE A 25 -3.47 -5.26 -8.77
C PHE A 25 -3.82 -5.85 -10.13
N ALA A 26 -4.70 -5.15 -10.88
CA ALA A 26 -5.04 -5.46 -12.27
C ALA A 26 -3.87 -5.23 -13.25
N GLY A 27 -2.78 -4.57 -12.81
CA GLY A 27 -1.61 -4.33 -13.63
C GLY A 27 -1.70 -3.08 -14.51
N SER A 28 -2.42 -2.04 -14.08
CA SER A 28 -2.44 -0.75 -14.79
C SER A 28 -1.06 -0.08 -14.78
N LYS A 29 -0.45 0.07 -15.96
CA LYS A 29 0.85 0.76 -16.14
C LYS A 29 0.77 2.23 -15.74
N ALA A 30 -0.37 2.89 -15.97
CA ALA A 30 -0.57 4.29 -15.62
C ALA A 30 -0.56 4.51 -14.09
N CYS A 31 -1.27 3.68 -13.33
CA CYS A 31 -1.26 3.76 -11.86
C CYS A 31 0.12 3.41 -11.31
N PHE A 32 0.77 2.39 -11.85
CA PHE A 32 2.09 1.98 -11.40
C PHE A 32 3.15 3.07 -11.65
N ARG A 33 3.09 3.78 -12.78
CA ARG A 33 3.96 4.93 -13.08
C ARG A 33 3.87 6.03 -12.03
N VAL A 34 2.66 6.30 -11.52
CA VAL A 34 2.44 7.28 -10.44
C VAL A 34 3.07 6.81 -9.12
N VAL A 35 2.92 5.53 -8.75
CA VAL A 35 3.55 4.98 -7.52
C VAL A 35 5.08 4.98 -7.60
N CYS A 36 5.63 4.71 -8.78
CA CYS A 36 7.07 4.66 -8.98
C CYS A 36 7.73 6.05 -9.15
N GLY A 37 6.96 7.14 -9.04
CA GLY A 37 7.48 8.50 -9.17
C GLY A 37 7.88 8.89 -10.60
N GLY A 38 7.41 8.18 -11.63
CA GLY A 38 7.71 8.49 -13.03
C GLY A 38 8.14 7.29 -13.87
N GLU A 39 8.92 7.55 -14.91
CA GLU A 39 9.33 6.53 -15.91
C GLU A 39 10.52 5.68 -15.49
N ASP A 40 11.22 6.01 -14.39
CA ASP A 40 12.50 5.38 -14.03
C ASP A 40 12.45 3.86 -13.85
N PHE A 41 11.32 3.30 -13.39
CA PHE A 41 11.17 1.85 -13.25
C PHE A 41 10.72 1.17 -14.55
N LEU A 42 9.99 1.88 -15.42
CA LEU A 42 9.58 1.40 -16.73
C LEU A 42 10.72 1.52 -17.77
N ALA A 43 11.65 2.45 -17.55
CA ALA A 43 12.86 2.66 -18.34
C ALA A 43 13.87 1.50 -18.22
N LEU A 44 13.77 0.69 -17.16
CA LEU A 44 14.57 -0.52 -16.96
C LEU A 44 14.05 -1.75 -17.72
N CYS A 45 13.11 -1.57 -18.67
CA CYS A 45 12.48 -2.62 -19.48
C CYS A 45 12.18 -3.93 -18.71
N PRO A 46 11.48 -3.88 -17.55
CA PRO A 46 11.18 -5.08 -16.78
C PRO A 46 10.26 -6.01 -17.58
N SER A 47 10.41 -7.32 -17.40
CA SER A 47 9.50 -8.29 -18.01
C SER A 47 8.06 -8.09 -17.51
N ASP A 48 7.04 -8.39 -18.33
CA ASP A 48 5.63 -8.24 -17.94
C ASP A 48 5.28 -9.03 -16.65
N ALA A 49 5.99 -10.12 -16.39
CA ALA A 49 5.84 -10.90 -15.15
C ALA A 49 6.37 -10.16 -13.92
N GLU A 50 7.53 -9.51 -14.01
CA GLU A 50 8.13 -8.73 -12.93
C GLU A 50 7.33 -7.45 -12.66
N PHE A 51 6.86 -6.79 -13.72
CA PHE A 51 5.95 -5.64 -13.62
C PHE A 51 4.66 -6.02 -12.87
N ARG A 52 3.95 -7.07 -13.28
CA ARG A 52 2.72 -7.52 -12.61
C ARG A 52 2.96 -7.88 -11.15
N LYS A 53 4.10 -8.51 -10.84
CA LYS A 53 4.46 -8.88 -9.46
C LYS A 53 4.72 -7.63 -8.61
N SER A 54 5.41 -6.63 -9.14
CA SER A 54 5.67 -5.37 -8.44
C SER A 54 4.38 -4.56 -8.25
N ALA A 55 3.53 -4.47 -9.28
CA ALA A 55 2.25 -3.76 -9.23
C ALA A 55 1.29 -4.36 -8.19
N ARG A 56 1.19 -5.70 -8.12
CA ARG A 56 0.42 -6.39 -7.07
C ARG A 56 0.99 -6.15 -5.67
N ARG A 57 2.31 -6.10 -5.51
CA ARG A 57 2.94 -5.75 -4.23
C ARG A 57 2.62 -4.32 -3.80
N SER A 58 2.70 -3.37 -4.73
CA SER A 58 2.30 -1.98 -4.47
C SER A 58 0.81 -1.87 -4.11
N ALA A 59 -0.07 -2.60 -4.77
CA ALA A 59 -1.49 -2.68 -4.42
C ALA A 59 -1.71 -3.13 -2.97
N VAL A 60 -1.02 -4.21 -2.57
CA VAL A 60 -1.08 -4.72 -1.19
C VAL A 60 -0.60 -3.67 -0.20
N ALA A 61 0.49 -2.95 -0.48
CA ALA A 61 0.95 -1.88 0.40
C ALA A 61 -0.08 -0.76 0.56
N VAL A 62 -0.73 -0.33 -0.53
CA VAL A 62 -1.79 0.69 -0.47
C VAL A 62 -2.96 0.23 0.40
N TRP A 63 -3.42 -1.01 0.24
CA TRP A 63 -4.50 -1.55 1.07
C TRP A 63 -4.11 -1.69 2.55
N MET A 64 -2.86 -2.07 2.84
CA MET A 64 -2.37 -2.14 4.22
C MET A 64 -2.26 -0.76 4.86
N ILE A 65 -1.90 0.28 4.12
CA ILE A 65 -1.94 1.67 4.60
C ILE A 65 -3.37 2.06 4.97
N VAL A 66 -4.36 1.77 4.11
CA VAL A 66 -5.77 2.01 4.42
C VAL A 66 -6.18 1.29 5.71
N ALA A 67 -5.81 0.01 5.86
CA ALA A 67 -6.08 -0.75 7.08
C ALA A 67 -5.44 -0.13 8.34
N ILE A 68 -4.19 0.36 8.24
CA ILE A 68 -3.51 1.05 9.35
C ILE A 68 -4.26 2.32 9.75
N MET A 69 -4.70 3.13 8.78
CA MET A 69 -5.45 4.35 9.08
C MET A 69 -6.74 4.04 9.83
N TRP A 70 -7.50 3.03 9.39
CA TRP A 70 -8.72 2.61 10.09
C TRP A 70 -8.43 2.03 11.48
N CYS A 71 -7.35 1.27 11.65
CA CYS A 71 -6.95 0.76 12.97
C CYS A 71 -6.57 1.90 13.93
N ALA A 72 -5.89 2.93 13.43
CA ALA A 72 -5.53 4.12 14.20
C ALA A 72 -6.79 4.92 14.58
N THR A 73 -7.70 5.17 13.64
CA THR A 73 -8.96 5.88 13.88
C THR A 73 -9.86 5.13 14.85
N ALA A 74 -10.01 3.82 14.70
CA ALA A 74 -10.77 2.99 15.64
C ALA A 74 -10.16 3.04 17.06
N SER A 75 -8.83 3.00 17.17
CA SER A 75 -8.15 3.09 18.46
C SER A 75 -8.29 4.47 19.13
N ALA A 76 -8.41 5.54 18.33
CA ALA A 76 -8.47 6.92 18.81
C ALA A 76 -9.89 7.38 19.16
N TYR A 77 -10.91 6.93 18.43
CA TYR A 77 -12.27 7.49 18.51
C TYR A 77 -13.36 6.50 18.94
N ALA A 78 -13.14 5.19 18.84
CA ALA A 78 -14.15 4.23 19.25
C ALA A 78 -13.99 3.86 20.74
N CYS A 79 -15.10 3.82 21.47
CA CYS A 79 -15.17 3.15 22.77
C CYS A 79 -15.14 1.64 22.53
N LEU A 80 -13.93 1.12 22.28
CA LEU A 80 -13.69 -0.30 22.07
C LEU A 80 -13.55 -1.01 23.40
N ASP A 81 -14.22 -2.15 23.51
CA ASP A 81 -13.94 -3.15 24.52
C ASP A 81 -12.46 -3.61 24.43
N ASP A 82 -11.90 -4.07 25.54
CA ASP A 82 -10.46 -4.35 25.65
C ASP A 82 -10.00 -5.42 24.66
N ALA A 83 -10.83 -6.45 24.42
CA ALA A 83 -10.57 -7.47 23.41
C ALA A 83 -10.48 -6.88 21.99
N VAL A 84 -11.39 -5.96 21.65
CA VAL A 84 -11.43 -5.32 20.33
C VAL A 84 -10.27 -4.35 20.16
N ARG A 85 -9.90 -3.62 21.22
CA ARG A 85 -8.73 -2.72 21.22
C ARG A 85 -7.44 -3.49 20.95
N ILE A 86 -7.25 -4.65 21.58
CA ILE A 86 -6.09 -5.52 21.33
C ILE A 86 -6.11 -6.02 19.88
N ALA A 87 -7.26 -6.51 19.40
CA ALA A 87 -7.40 -7.00 18.02
C ALA A 87 -7.04 -5.91 16.99
N VAL A 88 -7.52 -4.68 17.19
CA VAL A 88 -7.23 -3.54 16.31
C VAL A 88 -5.73 -3.19 16.30
N ARG A 89 -5.07 -3.22 17.47
CA ARG A 89 -3.62 -2.99 17.55
C ARG A 89 -2.82 -4.07 16.83
N VAL A 90 -3.18 -5.33 17.02
CA VAL A 90 -2.53 -6.46 16.34
C VAL A 90 -2.73 -6.37 14.83
N ALA A 91 -3.95 -6.07 14.37
CA ALA A 91 -4.24 -5.86 12.95
C ALA A 91 -3.41 -4.72 12.36
N GLY A 92 -3.33 -3.58 13.05
CA GLY A 92 -2.48 -2.46 12.65
C GLY A 92 -0.99 -2.81 12.59
N ALA A 93 -0.48 -3.57 13.57
CA ALA A 93 0.92 -4.01 13.60
C ALA A 93 1.24 -4.98 12.45
N VAL A 94 0.36 -5.93 12.17
CA VAL A 94 0.51 -6.89 11.05
C VAL A 94 0.46 -6.16 9.71
N ALA A 95 -0.44 -5.19 9.55
CA ALA A 95 -0.50 -4.36 8.35
C ALA A 95 0.80 -3.55 8.17
N GLY A 96 1.32 -2.95 9.24
CA GLY A 96 2.61 -2.25 9.24
C GLY A 96 3.78 -3.15 8.84
N ALA A 97 3.87 -4.34 9.43
CA ALA A 97 4.90 -5.33 9.08
C ALA A 97 4.83 -5.75 7.61
N THR A 98 3.61 -5.90 7.08
CA THR A 98 3.39 -6.23 5.66
C THR A 98 3.91 -5.14 4.73
N VAL A 99 3.67 -3.86 5.07
CA VAL A 99 4.22 -2.73 4.30
C VAL A 99 5.75 -2.77 4.29
N VAL A 100 6.39 -2.99 5.45
CA VAL A 100 7.85 -3.10 5.54
C VAL A 100 8.38 -4.23 4.65
N VAL A 101 7.77 -5.42 4.70
CA VAL A 101 8.16 -6.55 3.86
C VAL A 101 8.01 -6.21 2.37
N VAL A 102 6.92 -5.56 1.98
CA VAL A 102 6.72 -5.12 0.59
C VAL A 102 7.82 -4.15 0.15
N VAL A 103 8.15 -3.16 0.98
CA VAL A 103 9.23 -2.19 0.68
C VAL A 103 10.57 -2.91 0.49
N VAL A 104 10.95 -3.81 1.40
CA VAL A 104 12.20 -4.58 1.27
C VAL A 104 12.23 -5.39 -0.03
N LEU A 105 11.11 -6.03 -0.37
CA LEU A 105 10.99 -6.83 -1.59
C LEU A 105 11.09 -5.97 -2.86
N GLN A 106 10.57 -4.74 -2.85
CA GLN A 106 10.68 -3.81 -3.98
C GLN A 106 12.10 -3.25 -4.12
N VAL A 107 12.75 -2.91 -3.00
CA VAL A 107 14.15 -2.46 -3.00
C VAL A 107 15.07 -3.55 -3.56
N ARG A 108 14.88 -4.81 -3.13
CA ARG A 108 15.64 -5.96 -3.67
C ARG A 108 15.43 -6.13 -5.17
N GLN A 109 14.17 -6.07 -5.65
CA GLN A 109 13.89 -6.16 -7.08
C GLN A 109 14.57 -5.04 -7.87
N ARG A 110 14.58 -3.81 -7.36
CA ARG A 110 15.27 -2.70 -8.02
C ARG A 110 16.79 -2.92 -8.08
N ALA A 111 17.40 -3.41 -7.01
CA ALA A 111 18.83 -3.71 -6.97
C ALA A 111 19.21 -4.83 -7.95
N ASP A 112 18.40 -5.88 -8.06
CA ASP A 112 18.64 -6.97 -9.00
C ASP A 112 18.49 -6.53 -10.47
N LEU A 113 17.52 -5.65 -10.77
CA LEU A 113 17.35 -5.07 -12.10
C LEU A 113 18.53 -4.17 -12.50
N LEU A 114 19.05 -3.38 -11.56
CA LEU A 114 20.24 -2.54 -11.78
C LEU A 114 21.50 -3.39 -12.04
N ARG A 115 21.67 -4.51 -11.31
CA ARG A 115 22.78 -5.45 -11.55
C ARG A 115 22.72 -6.11 -12.93
N LYS A 116 21.52 -6.40 -13.44
CA LYS A 116 21.33 -7.02 -14.76
C LYS A 116 21.60 -6.08 -15.95
N HIS A 117 21.47 -4.77 -15.77
CA HIS A 117 21.66 -3.78 -16.85
C HIS A 117 23.00 -3.02 -16.74
N GLY A 118 23.68 -3.09 -15.60
CA GLY A 118 24.98 -2.43 -15.36
C GLY A 118 26.21 -3.32 -15.54
N GLY A 119 26.05 -4.57 -15.97
CA GLY A 119 27.12 -5.48 -16.35
C GLY A 119 26.91 -5.97 -17.77
#